data_AF-A0A199NS63-F1
#
_entry.id   AF-A0A199NS63-F1
#
_cell.length_a   1.000
_cell.length_b   1.000
_cell.length_c   1.000
_cell.angle_alpha   90.00
_cell.angle_beta   90.00
_cell.angle_gamma   90.00
#
_symmetry.space_group_name_H-M   'P 1'
#
loop_
_entity.id
_entity.type
_entity.pdbx_description
1 polymer ?
#
loop_
_entity_poly.entity_id
_entity_poly.type
_entity_poly.pdbx_seq_one_letter_code
_entity_poly.pdbx_strand_id
1 'polypeptide(L)'
;MTAQQALAAALPQVPQFDDGERWAWDASTADTGGFSDCAQLSWITVGIQGPTGSSPYQILLFHRGEFIGPATERAYGFAPRVQRIDDAAIQVTYRWAGPGETTAGASPTAVSVFRWNELRGAADRTGDLPPS
;
A
#
# COMPACT_ATOMS: atom_id res chain seq x y z
N MET A 1 -6.06 -17.60 8.20
CA MET A 1 -6.76 -16.99 7.03
C MET A 1 -5.75 -16.88 5.90
N THR A 2 -6.08 -17.19 4.64
CA THR A 2 -5.11 -17.03 3.53
C THR A 2 -5.03 -15.58 3.06
N ALA A 3 -3.92 -15.20 2.41
CA ALA A 3 -3.77 -13.86 1.85
C ALA A 3 -4.82 -13.54 0.78
N GLN A 4 -5.19 -14.51 -0.05
CA GLN A 4 -6.24 -14.34 -1.06
C GLN A 4 -7.62 -14.11 -0.43
N GLN A 5 -7.94 -14.83 0.66
CA GLN A 5 -9.18 -14.61 1.41
C GLN A 5 -9.20 -13.22 2.06
N ALA A 6 -8.08 -12.82 2.67
CA ALA A 6 -7.94 -11.51 3.29
C ALA A 6 -8.09 -10.38 2.25
N LEU A 7 -7.45 -10.51 1.09
CA LEU A 7 -7.57 -9.57 -0.02
C LEU A 7 -9.00 -9.47 -0.54
N ALA A 8 -9.66 -10.61 -0.77
CA ALA A 8 -11.04 -10.64 -1.26
C ALA A 8 -12.02 -9.97 -0.29
N ALA A 9 -11.78 -10.09 1.01
CA ALA A 9 -12.57 -9.41 2.04
C ALA A 9 -12.24 -7.92 2.17
N ALA A 10 -10.98 -7.54 1.97
CA ALA A 10 -10.52 -6.15 2.10
C ALA A 10 -10.89 -5.28 0.91
N LEU A 11 -10.71 -5.76 -0.33
CA LEU A 11 -10.85 -4.95 -1.56
C LEU A 11 -12.16 -4.16 -1.68
N PRO A 12 -13.35 -4.72 -1.37
CA PRO A 12 -14.61 -3.98 -1.44
C PRO A 12 -14.70 -2.79 -0.47
N GLN A 13 -13.85 -2.76 0.56
CA GLN A 13 -13.80 -1.71 1.58
C GLN A 13 -12.81 -0.59 1.22
N VAL A 14 -11.98 -0.80 0.19
CA VAL A 14 -10.96 0.17 -0.24
C VAL A 14 -11.61 1.14 -1.22
N PRO A 15 -11.56 2.46 -0.98
CA PRO A 15 -12.00 3.44 -1.95
C PRO A 15 -11.31 3.24 -3.30
N GLN A 16 -12.06 3.34 -4.38
CA GLN A 16 -11.49 3.28 -5.73
C GLN A 16 -10.55 4.45 -5.96
N PHE A 17 -9.55 4.25 -6.82
CA PHE A 17 -8.69 5.34 -7.24
C PHE A 17 -9.48 6.27 -8.18
N ASP A 18 -9.42 7.57 -7.91
CA ASP A 18 -10.12 8.59 -8.68
C ASP A 18 -9.18 9.76 -8.96
N ASP A 19 -8.80 9.93 -10.23
CA ASP A 19 -7.99 11.05 -10.73
C ASP A 19 -8.78 11.95 -11.70
N GLY A 20 -10.11 11.90 -11.62
CA GLY A 20 -11.03 12.42 -12.63
C GLY A 20 -11.67 11.30 -13.46
N GLU A 21 -11.05 10.11 -13.45
CA GLU A 21 -11.65 8.85 -13.87
C GLU A 21 -11.56 7.84 -12.72
N ARG A 22 -12.55 6.94 -12.63
CA ARG A 22 -12.64 5.97 -11.55
C ARG A 22 -12.07 4.63 -11.97
N TRP A 23 -11.02 4.19 -11.28
CA TRP A 23 -10.31 2.96 -11.55
C TRP A 23 -10.56 1.92 -10.46
N ALA A 24 -10.86 0.69 -10.88
CA ALA A 24 -10.98 -0.44 -9.97
C ALA A 24 -9.61 -1.04 -9.62
N TRP A 25 -9.45 -1.44 -8.36
CA TRP A 25 -8.34 -2.27 -7.91
C TRP A 25 -8.47 -3.68 -8.50
N ASP A 26 -7.34 -4.24 -8.95
CA ASP A 26 -7.30 -5.55 -9.60
C ASP A 26 -6.56 -6.55 -8.71
N ALA A 27 -7.31 -7.51 -8.14
CA ALA A 27 -6.77 -8.55 -7.28
C ALA A 27 -5.68 -9.40 -7.97
N SER A 28 -5.66 -9.50 -9.29
CA SER A 28 -4.63 -10.24 -10.03
C SER A 28 -3.26 -9.56 -10.02
N THR A 29 -3.21 -8.26 -9.72
CA THR A 29 -1.97 -7.47 -9.57
C THR A 29 -1.40 -7.52 -8.16
N ALA A 30 -2.10 -8.16 -7.22
CA ALA A 30 -1.76 -8.07 -5.81
C ALA A 30 -0.50 -8.86 -5.46
N ASP A 31 0.45 -8.18 -4.80
CA ASP A 31 1.56 -8.85 -4.12
C ASP A 31 1.16 -9.16 -2.67
N THR A 32 1.04 -10.45 -2.40
CA THR A 32 0.64 -11.01 -1.11
C THR A 32 1.81 -11.50 -0.27
N GLY A 33 3.05 -11.37 -0.74
CA GLY A 33 4.24 -11.87 -0.05
C GLY A 33 4.52 -11.21 1.31
N GLY A 34 3.96 -10.02 1.53
CA GLY A 34 4.02 -9.30 2.80
C GLY A 34 2.99 -9.73 3.85
N PHE A 35 1.99 -10.53 3.44
CA PHE A 35 0.87 -10.90 4.30
C PHE A 35 1.27 -11.98 5.31
N SER A 36 0.76 -11.83 6.53
CA SER A 36 0.82 -12.84 7.58
C SER A 36 -0.41 -12.67 8.45
N ASP A 37 -1.11 -13.77 8.72
CA ASP A 37 -2.26 -13.80 9.62
C ASP A 37 -1.86 -13.85 11.11
N CYS A 38 -0.57 -13.98 11.40
CA CYS A 38 -0.04 -14.01 12.76
C CYS A 38 0.63 -12.69 13.17
N ALA A 39 1.20 -11.95 12.21
CA ALA A 39 1.94 -10.74 12.50
C ALA A 39 1.03 -9.61 13.04
N GLN A 40 1.55 -8.80 13.97
CA GLN A 40 0.85 -7.60 14.42
C GLN A 40 0.63 -6.58 13.30
N LEU A 41 1.55 -6.49 12.34
CA LEU A 41 1.33 -5.70 11.14
C LEU A 41 1.82 -6.48 9.92
N SER A 42 0.92 -6.71 8.97
CA SER A 42 1.23 -7.27 7.66
C SER A 42 0.54 -6.47 6.56
N TRP A 43 0.89 -6.73 5.30
CA TRP A 43 0.39 -5.93 4.19
C TRP A 43 0.16 -6.75 2.93
N ILE A 44 -0.68 -6.20 2.05
CA ILE A 44 -0.81 -6.60 0.65
C ILE A 44 -0.75 -5.32 -0.19
N THR A 45 -0.02 -5.33 -1.30
CA THR A 45 -0.05 -4.21 -2.25
C THR A 45 -0.88 -4.57 -3.46
N VAL A 46 -1.74 -3.66 -3.94
CA VAL A 46 -2.62 -3.90 -5.09
C VAL A 46 -2.56 -2.71 -6.05
N GLY A 47 -2.50 -3.00 -7.35
CA GLY A 47 -2.58 -2.01 -8.42
C GLY A 47 -3.97 -1.98 -9.06
N ILE A 48 -4.17 -1.03 -9.97
CA ILE A 48 -5.38 -0.94 -10.79
C ILE A 48 -5.39 -1.98 -11.92
N GLN A 49 -6.57 -2.19 -12.51
CA GLN A 49 -6.70 -2.99 -13.74
C GLN A 49 -5.96 -2.33 -14.92
N GLY A 50 -5.26 -3.13 -15.72
CA GLY A 50 -4.48 -2.65 -16.88
C GLY A 50 -3.30 -1.75 -16.50
N PRO A 51 -2.45 -2.12 -15.52
CA PRO A 51 -1.42 -1.23 -15.00
C PRO A 51 -0.31 -0.97 -16.02
N THR A 52 0.26 0.24 -15.95
CA THR A 52 1.50 0.67 -16.58
C THR A 52 2.56 0.93 -15.51
N GLY A 53 3.81 1.24 -15.91
CA GLY A 53 4.92 1.41 -14.96
C GLY A 53 4.73 2.51 -13.90
N SER A 54 3.88 3.51 -14.16
CA SER A 54 3.54 4.59 -13.23
C SER A 54 2.14 4.47 -12.63
N SER A 55 1.42 3.38 -12.88
CA SER A 55 0.07 3.20 -12.35
C SER A 55 0.03 3.27 -10.83
N PRO A 56 -1.10 3.72 -10.25
CA PRO A 56 -1.26 3.83 -8.81
C PRO A 56 -1.34 2.47 -8.13
N TYR A 57 -0.81 2.43 -6.91
CA TYR A 57 -0.88 1.28 -6.02
C TYR A 57 -1.43 1.69 -4.65
N GLN A 58 -2.22 0.80 -4.07
CA GLN A 58 -2.66 0.88 -2.68
C GLN A 58 -1.94 -0.18 -1.83
N ILE A 59 -1.61 0.19 -0.60
CA ILE A 59 -1.10 -0.74 0.42
C ILE A 59 -2.23 -0.98 1.41
N LEU A 60 -2.66 -2.23 1.51
CA LEU A 60 -3.68 -2.69 2.43
C LEU A 60 -2.99 -3.22 3.68
N LEU A 61 -3.32 -2.67 4.85
CA LEU A 61 -2.73 -3.07 6.12
C LEU A 61 -3.62 -4.07 6.84
N PHE A 62 -2.98 -5.03 7.50
CA PHE A 62 -3.65 -6.07 8.27
C PHE A 62 -3.02 -6.21 9.65
N HIS A 63 -3.85 -6.45 10.67
CA HIS A 63 -3.42 -6.85 12.00
C HIS A 63 -3.90 -8.28 12.24
N ARG A 64 -2.98 -9.24 12.41
CA ARG A 64 -3.31 -10.66 12.63
C ARG A 64 -4.33 -11.20 11.61
N GLY A 65 -4.15 -10.82 10.35
CA GLY A 65 -5.01 -11.22 9.23
C GLY A 65 -6.30 -10.41 9.06
N GLU A 66 -6.66 -9.54 10.00
CA GLU A 66 -7.81 -8.65 9.88
C GLU A 66 -7.43 -7.36 9.16
N PHE A 67 -8.24 -6.95 8.18
CA PHE A 67 -8.01 -5.70 7.45
C PHE A 67 -8.27 -4.50 8.36
N ILE A 68 -7.26 -3.63 8.50
CA ILE A 68 -7.33 -2.43 9.36
C ILE A 68 -7.37 -1.12 8.56
N GLY A 69 -7.34 -1.21 7.23
CA GLY A 69 -7.45 -0.06 6.34
C GLY A 69 -6.26 0.11 5.39
N PRO A 70 -6.37 1.07 4.46
CA PRO A 70 -5.26 1.45 3.60
C PRO A 70 -4.16 2.18 4.38
N ALA A 71 -2.90 2.00 3.99
CA ALA A 71 -1.77 2.71 4.61
C ALA A 71 -1.86 4.25 4.43
N THR A 72 -2.43 4.68 3.31
CA THR A 72 -2.63 6.10 2.98
C THR A 72 -4.01 6.31 2.39
N GLU A 73 -4.63 7.45 2.67
CA GLU A 73 -5.98 7.79 2.16
C GLU A 73 -6.02 7.87 0.62
N ARG A 74 -4.91 8.30 0.01
CA ARG A 74 -4.72 8.31 -1.43
C ARG A 74 -3.71 7.25 -1.87
N ALA A 75 -3.87 6.78 -3.09
CA ALA A 75 -2.88 5.94 -3.76
C ALA A 75 -1.79 6.80 -4.40
N TYR A 76 -0.61 6.22 -4.55
CA TYR A 76 0.52 6.85 -5.24
C TYR A 76 0.91 6.03 -6.46
N GLY A 77 1.36 6.71 -7.52
CA GLY A 77 1.96 6.07 -8.68
C GLY A 77 3.18 5.24 -8.32
N PHE A 78 3.50 4.28 -9.20
CA PHE A 78 4.60 3.32 -9.07
C PHE A 78 4.40 2.30 -7.94
N ALA A 79 4.84 1.07 -8.20
CA ALA A 79 4.82 0.02 -7.19
C ALA A 79 5.68 0.43 -5.98
N PRO A 80 5.12 0.46 -4.75
CA PRO A 80 5.88 0.81 -3.56
C PRO A 80 6.82 -0.34 -3.19
N ARG A 81 7.97 -0.01 -2.59
CA ARG A 81 8.81 -1.00 -1.93
C ARG A 81 8.43 -1.07 -0.46
N VAL A 82 7.93 -2.21 -0.01
CA VAL A 82 7.58 -2.43 1.40
C VAL A 82 8.53 -3.44 2.02
N GLN A 83 9.06 -3.11 3.19
CA GLN A 83 9.99 -3.95 3.94
C GLN A 83 9.50 -4.10 5.37
N ARG A 84 9.57 -5.33 5.90
CA ARG A 84 9.30 -5.59 7.32
C ARG A 84 10.45 -5.06 8.16
N ILE A 85 10.12 -4.31 9.22
CA ILE A 85 11.09 -3.92 10.26
C ILE A 85 11.05 -4.93 11.39
N ASP A 86 9.87 -5.14 11.96
CA ASP A 86 9.60 -6.11 13.03
C ASP A 86 8.18 -6.69 12.89
N ASP A 87 7.68 -7.36 13.93
CA ASP A 87 6.33 -7.96 13.93
C ASP A 87 5.20 -6.92 13.82
N ALA A 88 5.40 -5.72 14.36
CA ALA A 88 4.43 -4.65 14.47
C ALA A 88 4.72 -3.47 13.53
N ALA A 89 5.82 -3.48 12.77
CA ALA A 89 6.24 -2.34 11.96
C ALA A 89 6.76 -2.70 10.56
N ILE A 90 6.44 -1.83 9.60
CA ILE A 90 6.89 -1.90 8.20
C ILE A 90 7.44 -0.55 7.76
N GLN A 91 8.40 -0.56 6.85
CA GLN A 91 8.88 0.59 6.11
C GLN A 91 8.33 0.55 4.69
N VAL A 92 7.82 1.68 4.21
CA VAL A 92 7.37 1.86 2.84
C VAL A 92 8.23 2.93 2.18
N THR A 93 8.82 2.60 1.04
CA THR A 93 9.46 3.56 0.15
C THR A 93 8.57 3.80 -1.06
N TYR A 94 8.10 5.03 -1.19
CA TYR A 94 7.35 5.51 -2.34
C TYR A 94 8.30 6.14 -3.36
N ARG A 95 7.90 6.12 -4.63
CA ARG A 95 8.64 6.74 -5.74
C ARG A 95 7.67 7.54 -6.61
N TRP A 96 8.12 8.64 -7.20
CA TRP A 96 7.37 9.39 -8.20
C TRP A 96 8.31 9.97 -9.25
N ALA A 97 7.77 10.48 -10.36
CA ALA A 97 8.56 11.22 -11.34
C ALA A 97 8.71 12.67 -10.87
N GLY A 98 9.96 13.13 -10.73
CA GLY A 98 10.27 14.51 -10.38
C GLY A 98 10.00 15.50 -11.51
N PRO A 99 10.09 16.82 -11.23
CA PRO A 99 9.96 17.84 -12.26
C PRO A 99 10.94 17.62 -13.42
N GLY A 100 10.41 17.47 -14.64
CA GLY A 100 11.20 17.23 -15.85
C GLY A 100 11.68 15.79 -16.05
N GLU A 101 11.36 14.87 -15.14
CA GLU A 101 11.69 13.45 -15.32
C GLU A 101 10.64 12.72 -16.16
N THR A 102 11.11 11.70 -16.89
CA THR A 102 10.20 10.74 -17.53
C THR A 102 9.77 9.67 -16.52
N THR A 103 8.68 8.95 -16.82
CA THR A 103 8.27 7.78 -16.03
C THR A 103 9.38 6.75 -15.85
N ALA A 104 10.16 6.48 -16.90
CA ALA A 104 11.26 5.53 -16.84
C ALA A 104 12.45 6.05 -16.00
N GLY A 105 12.61 7.38 -15.92
CA GLY A 105 13.66 8.05 -15.18
C GLY A 105 13.26 8.51 -13.78
N ALA A 106 12.08 8.12 -13.28
CA ALA A 106 11.58 8.51 -11.96
C ALA A 106 12.59 8.15 -10.87
N SER A 107 13.13 9.17 -10.20
CA SER A 107 14.20 9.03 -9.21
C SER A 107 13.84 9.43 -7.77
N PRO A 108 12.98 10.43 -7.52
CA PRO A 108 12.61 10.82 -6.16
C PRO A 108 11.95 9.71 -5.36
N THR A 109 12.27 9.65 -4.07
CA THR A 109 11.67 8.71 -3.12
C THR A 109 11.32 9.37 -1.80
N ALA A 110 10.30 8.84 -1.12
CA ALA A 110 9.91 9.23 0.22
C ALA A 110 9.74 7.96 1.06
N VAL A 111 10.17 8.01 2.32
CA VAL A 111 10.12 6.87 3.24
C VAL A 111 9.14 7.16 4.36
N SER A 112 8.19 6.25 4.54
CA SER A 112 7.27 6.23 5.68
C SER A 112 7.45 4.95 6.48
N VAL A 113 7.26 5.04 7.80
CA VAL A 113 7.19 3.89 8.69
C VAL A 113 5.78 3.80 9.26
N PHE A 114 5.19 2.61 9.17
CA PHE A 114 3.91 2.28 9.76
C PHE A 114 4.13 1.31 10.91
N ARG A 115 3.56 1.63 12.08
CA ARG A 115 3.64 0.78 13.27
C ARG A 115 2.25 0.57 13.85
N TRP A 116 1.93 -0.68 14.15
CA TRP A 116 0.72 -1.02 14.88
C TRP A 116 0.71 -0.39 16.27
N ASN A 117 -0.38 0.31 16.60
CA ASN A 117 -0.62 0.88 17.91
C ASN A 117 -1.81 0.15 18.56
N GLU A 118 -1.50 -0.68 19.56
CA GLU A 118 -2.51 -1.48 20.28
C GLU A 118 -3.58 -0.63 20.97
N LEU A 119 -3.23 0.56 21.46
CA LEU A 119 -4.18 1.44 22.17
C LEU A 119 -5.20 2.07 21.23
N ARG A 120 -4.78 2.36 19.99
CA ARG A 120 -5.64 2.98 18.97
C ARG A 120 -6.38 1.96 18.11
N GLY A 121 -5.91 0.72 18.08
CA GLY A 121 -6.39 -0.28 17.14
C GLY A 121 -6.13 0.13 15.68
N ALA A 122 -5.03 0.84 15.42
CA ALA A 122 -4.68 1.38 14.11
C ALA A 122 -3.16 1.43 13.92
N ALA A 123 -2.71 1.57 12.66
CA ALA A 123 -1.31 1.83 12.37
C ALA A 123 -1.01 3.33 12.46
N ASP A 124 -0.04 3.73 13.29
CA ASP A 124 0.51 5.08 13.27
C ASP A 124 1.55 5.20 12.14
N ARG A 125 1.51 6.31 11.41
CA ARG A 125 2.46 6.65 10.35
C ARG A 125 3.44 7.72 10.81
N THR A 126 4.71 7.53 10.49
CA THR A 126 5.77 8.55 10.59
C THR A 126 6.56 8.62 9.29
N GLY A 127 7.33 9.69 9.11
CA GLY A 127 8.09 9.94 7.88
C GLY A 127 7.30 10.67 6.79
N ASP A 128 7.84 10.65 5.58
CA ASP A 128 7.37 11.47 4.47
C ASP A 128 6.55 10.67 3.45
N LEU A 129 5.68 11.38 2.76
CA LEU A 129 4.93 10.88 1.61
C LEU A 129 5.31 11.67 0.36
N PRO A 130 5.07 11.13 -0.85
CA PRO A 130 5.20 11.90 -2.08
C PRO A 130 4.38 13.20 -2.01
N PRO A 131 4.84 14.28 -2.66
CA PRO A 131 4.13 15.54 -2.72
C PRO A 131 2.75 15.36 -3.37
N SER A 132 1.82 16.22 -2.97
CA SER A 132 0.46 16.30 -3.52
C SER A 132 0.37 17.20 -4.74
#